data_AF-S7WTI4-F1
#
_entry.id   AF-S7WTI4-F1
#
_cell.length_a   1.000
_cell.length_b   1.000
_cell.length_c   1.000
_cell.angle_alpha   90.00
_cell.angle_beta   90.00
_cell.angle_gamma   90.00
#
_symmetry.space_group_name_H-M   'P 1'
#
loop_
_entity.id
_entity.type
_entity.pdbx_description
1 polymer ?
#
loop_
_entity_poly.entity_id
_entity_poly.type
_entity_poly.pdbx_seq_one_letter_code
_entity_poly.pdbx_strand_id
1 'polypeptide(L)' 'MPLLMLKRAIKKSSGSKQYLLKSSDPHSEIDVTRYCQIQQLQCQTQKISDQEFHYLIESI' A
#
# COMPACT_ATOMS: atom_id res chain seq x y z
N MET A 1 1.97 -10.19 -6.06
CA MET A 1 1.50 -9.07 -6.94
C MET A 1 0.63 -8.00 -6.23
N PRO A 2 0.91 -7.55 -4.99
CA PRO A 2 0.09 -6.51 -4.34
C PRO A 2 0.25 -5.12 -4.99
N LEU A 3 1.46 -4.82 -5.48
CA LEU A 3 1.83 -3.52 -6.06
C LEU A 3 1.08 -3.15 -7.35
N LEU A 4 0.78 -4.13 -8.20
CA LEU A 4 0.04 -3.87 -9.44
C LEU A 4 -1.42 -3.51 -9.17
N MET A 5 -2.02 -4.11 -8.14
CA MET A 5 -3.39 -3.79 -7.72
C MET A 5 -3.45 -2.39 -7.14
N LEU A 6 -2.49 -2.02 -6.30
CA LEU A 6 -2.36 -0.66 -5.76
C LEU A 6 -2.20 0.38 -6.88
N LYS A 7 -1.27 0.15 -7.83
CA LYS A 7 -1.05 1.04 -9.00
C LYS A 7 -2.31 1.23 -9.83
N ARG A 8 -3.09 0.16 -10.06
CA ARG A 8 -4.37 0.24 -10.79
C ARG A 8 -5.43 1.01 -10.01
N ALA A 9 -5.51 0.81 -8.69
CA ALA A 9 -6.48 1.49 -7.83
C ALA A 9 -6.23 3.00 -7.80
N ILE A 10 -4.98 3.43 -7.64
CA ILE A 10 -4.58 4.84 -7.65
C ILE A 10 -4.85 5.49 -9.01
N LYS A 11 -4.44 4.84 -10.12
CA LYS A 11 -4.66 5.40 -11.47
C LYS A 11 -6.13 5.53 -11.87
N LYS A 12 -7.03 4.71 -11.32
CA LYS A 12 -8.46 4.74 -11.65
C LYS A 12 -9.24 5.82 -10.91
N SER A 13 -8.67 6.42 -9.87
CA SER A 13 -9.36 7.35 -8.99
C SER A 13 -8.81 8.74 -9.12
N SER A 14 -9.70 9.69 -9.42
CA SER A 14 -9.41 11.12 -9.37
C SER A 14 -9.85 11.65 -7.99
N GLY A 15 -8.88 12.01 -7.13
CA GLY A 15 -9.13 12.63 -5.83
C GLY A 15 -8.47 11.93 -4.63
N SER A 16 -8.48 12.59 -3.47
CA SER A 16 -7.96 12.04 -2.22
C SER A 16 -8.75 10.80 -1.82
N LYS A 17 -8.05 9.67 -1.70
CA LYS A 17 -8.62 8.39 -1.31
C LYS A 17 -7.70 7.65 -0.37
N GLN A 18 -8.32 6.94 0.54
CA GLN A 18 -7.71 6.00 1.45
C GLN A 18 -7.85 4.58 0.88
N TYR A 19 -6.78 3.80 0.92
CA TYR A 19 -6.73 2.41 0.49
C TYR A 19 -6.24 1.54 1.63
N LEU A 20 -6.86 0.37 1.78
CA LEU A 20 -6.37 -0.69 2.66
C LEU A 20 -5.83 -1.82 1.80
N LEU A 21 -4.52 -2.04 1.84
CA LEU A 21 -3.86 -3.15 1.16
C LEU A 21 -3.49 -4.21 2.20
N LYS A 22 -3.98 -5.43 2.00
CA LYS A 22 -3.63 -6.59 2.83
C LYS A 22 -2.70 -7.49 2.04
N SER A 23 -1.60 -7.91 2.66
CA SER A 23 -0.63 -8.79 2.04
C SER A 23 -0.09 -9.80 3.03
N SER A 24 0.08 -11.04 2.58
CA SER A 24 0.76 -12.09 3.32
C SER A 24 2.19 -12.35 2.85
N ASP A 25 2.69 -11.50 1.96
CA ASP A 25 4.02 -11.62 1.38
C ASP A 25 5.05 -10.98 2.34
N PRO A 26 6.08 -11.72 2.80
CA PRO A 26 7.07 -11.22 3.75
C PRO A 26 7.94 -10.09 3.19
N HIS A 27 8.00 -9.93 1.86
CA HIS A 27 8.74 -8.85 1.22
C HIS A 27 7.86 -7.64 0.86
N SER A 28 6.54 -7.76 1.03
CA SER A 28 5.61 -6.68 0.68
C SER A 28 5.86 -5.39 1.43
N GLU A 29 6.43 -5.45 2.64
CA GLU A 29 6.67 -4.26 3.47
C GLU A 29 7.64 -3.29 2.81
N ILE A 30 8.76 -3.82 2.31
CA ILE A 30 9.80 -3.02 1.64
C ILE A 30 9.23 -2.42 0.35
N ASP A 31 8.54 -3.24 -0.43
CA ASP A 31 8.03 -2.90 -1.75
C ASP A 31 6.90 -1.85 -1.68
N VAL A 32 5.94 -2.03 -0.77
CA VAL A 32 4.80 -1.11 -0.60
C VAL A 32 5.27 0.21 0.01
N THR A 33 6.10 0.16 1.06
CA THR A 33 6.61 1.38 1.72
C THR A 33 7.44 2.21 0.74
N ARG A 34 8.35 1.58 0.00
CA ARG A 34 9.18 2.25 -1.01
C ARG A 34 8.32 2.89 -2.11
N TYR A 35 7.31 2.17 -2.61
CA TYR A 35 6.43 2.71 -3.63
C TYR A 35 5.66 3.93 -3.13
N CYS A 36 5.11 3.88 -1.91
CA CYS A 36 4.38 5.00 -1.32
C CYS A 36 5.29 6.22 -1.15
N GLN A 37 6.54 6.04 -0.69
CA GLN A 37 7.52 7.12 -0.59
C GLN A 37 7.80 7.78 -1.96
N ILE A 38 8.05 6.98 -3.00
CA ILE A 38 8.33 7.50 -4.36
C ILE A 38 7.14 8.26 -4.92
N GLN A 39 5.92 7.82 -4.62
CA GLN A 39 4.69 8.46 -5.10
C GLN A 39 4.18 9.58 -4.18
N GLN A 40 4.92 9.92 -3.11
CA GLN A 40 4.51 10.90 -2.10
C GLN A 40 3.14 10.59 -1.49
N LEU A 41 2.86 9.31 -1.26
CA LEU A 41 1.67 8.82 -0.60
C LEU A 41 1.95 8.60 0.88
N GLN A 42 1.02 8.98 1.74
CA GLN A 42 1.08 8.62 3.14
C GLN A 42 0.80 7.13 3.28
N CYS A 43 1.65 6.41 4.00
CA CYS A 43 1.54 4.96 4.16
C CYS A 43 1.82 4.57 5.60
N GLN A 44 0.84 3.98 6.26
CA GLN A 44 0.98 3.40 7.59
C GLN A 44 0.96 1.88 7.46
N THR A 45 2.05 1.25 7.90
CA THR A 45 2.20 -0.20 7.92
C THR A 45 1.78 -0.75 9.28
N GLN A 46 1.02 -1.83 9.28
CA GLN A 46 0.62 -2.56 10.47
C GLN A 46 0.87 -4.06 10.26
N LYS A 47 1.76 -4.63 11.09
CA LYS A 47 1.98 -6.08 11.13
C LYS A 47 0.90 -6.70 12.01
N ILE A 48 0.01 -7.49 11.40
CA ILE A 48 -1.09 -8.17 12.09
C ILE A 48 -0.63 -9.54 12.60
N SER A 49 0.20 -10.23 11.83
CA SER A 49 0.86 -11.47 12.21
C SER A 49 2.18 -11.64 11.45
N ASP A 50 2.90 -12.73 11.68
CA ASP A 50 4.12 -13.05 10.92
C ASP A 50 3.86 -13.29 9.43
N GLN A 51 2.62 -13.56 9.05
CA GLN A 51 2.20 -13.83 7.67
C GLN A 51 1.14 -12.85 7.19
N GLU A 52 0.88 -11.74 7.91
CA GLU A 52 -0.15 -10.79 7.52
C GLU A 52 0.25 -9.35 7.84
N PHE A 53 0.28 -8.54 6.79
CA PHE A 53 0.61 -7.12 6.80
C PHE A 53 -0.53 -6.33 6.19
N HIS A 54 -0.93 -5.27 6.88
CA HIS A 54 -1.92 -4.31 6.41
C HIS A 54 -1.22 -2.97 6.18
N TYR A 55 -1.53 -2.32 5.05
CA TYR A 55 -1.02 -1.01 4.69
C TYR A 55 -2.19 -0.08 4.46
N LEU A 56 -2.25 0.98 5.27
CA LEU A 56 -3.19 2.08 5.09
C LEU A 56 -2.51 3.17 4.27
N ILE A 57 -3.00 3.40 3.06
CA ILE A 57 -2.36 4.29 2.08
C ILE A 57 -3.32 5.43 1.76
N GLU A 58 -2.84 6.66 1.87
CA GLU A 58 -3.62 7.87 1.63
C GLU A 58 -2.92 8.72 0.57
N SER A 59 -3.69 9.11 -0.45
CA SER A 59 -3.28 10.11 -1.43
C SER A 59 -3.77 11.47 -0.96
N ILE A 60 -2.83 12.39 -0.74
CA ILE A 60 -3.10 13.81 -0.43
C ILE A 60 -3.50 14.53 -1.73
#